data_AF-A0A8I0GW19-F1
#
_entry.id   AF-A0A8I0GW19-F1
#
_cell.length_a   1.000
_cell.length_b   1.000
_cell.length_c   1.000
_cell.angle_alpha   90.00
_cell.angle_beta   90.00
_cell.angle_gamma   90.00
#
_symmetry.space_group_name_H-M   'P 1'
#
loop_
_entity.id
_entity.type
_entity.pdbx_description
1 polymer ?
#
loop_
_entity_poly.entity_id
_entity_poly.type
_entity_poly.pdbx_seq_one_letter_code
_entity_poly.pdbx_strand_id
1 'polypeptide(L)' 'MDFSRIQVLPDGRLSRSNAAKLLGRQAKTLAEWSSKGIGPRPIRSGGRVFYDYNECLSFARGGA' A
#
# COMPACT_ATOMS: atom_id res chain seq x y z
N MET A 1 15.61 15.36 -6.94
CA MET A 1 14.51 14.92 -6.05
C MET A 1 13.43 14.30 -6.91
N ASP A 2 13.11 13.02 -6.73
CA ASP A 2 12.10 12.31 -7.53
C ASP A 2 10.70 12.60 -6.98
N PHE A 3 9.91 13.38 -7.70
CA PHE A 3 8.49 13.57 -7.43
C PHE A 3 7.73 12.31 -7.84
N SER A 4 7.88 11.24 -7.06
CA SER A 4 7.34 9.93 -7.38
C SER A 4 5.81 9.96 -7.40
N ARG A 5 5.24 10.03 -8.61
CA ARG A 5 3.80 10.04 -8.88
C ARG A 5 3.17 8.74 -8.36
N ILE A 6 2.36 8.85 -7.31
CA ILE A 6 1.55 7.73 -6.80
C ILE A 6 0.37 7.57 -7.75
N GLN A 7 0.28 6.42 -8.43
CA GLN A 7 -0.87 6.07 -9.25
C GLN A 7 -1.86 5.26 -8.43
N VAL A 8 -3.06 5.82 -8.27
CA VAL A 8 -4.23 5.13 -7.73
C VAL A 8 -5.03 4.59 -8.92
N LEU A 9 -5.44 3.33 -8.87
CA LEU A 9 -6.32 2.77 -9.89
C LEU A 9 -7.73 3.42 -9.76
N PRO A 10 -8.54 3.43 -10.83
CA PRO A 10 -9.89 4.01 -10.79
C PRO A 10 -10.79 3.41 -9.70
N ASP A 11 -10.50 2.18 -9.28
CA ASP A 11 -11.23 1.46 -8.24
C ASP A 11 -10.77 1.80 -6.80
N GLY A 12 -9.78 2.70 -6.64
CA GLY A 12 -9.25 3.11 -5.33
C GLY A 12 -8.09 2.25 -4.83
N ARG A 13 -7.65 1.23 -5.58
CA ARG A 13 -6.52 0.37 -5.22
C ARG A 13 -5.17 0.98 -5.57
N LEU A 14 -4.18 0.59 -4.78
CA LEU A 14 -2.75 0.85 -4.95
C LEU A 14 -2.01 -0.45 -5.21
N SER A 15 -1.04 -0.41 -6.12
CA SER A 15 -0.02 -1.45 -6.19
C SER A 15 0.85 -1.43 -4.93
N ARG A 16 1.47 -2.56 -4.58
CA ARG A 16 2.41 -2.65 -3.45
C ARG A 16 3.49 -1.56 -3.49
N SER A 17 4.00 -1.24 -4.68
CA SER A 17 5.03 -0.20 -4.85
C SER A 17 4.49 1.19 -4.54
N ASN A 18 3.26 1.50 -4.96
CA ASN A 18 2.65 2.80 -4.70
C ASN A 18 2.20 2.95 -3.23
N ALA A 19 1.69 1.88 -2.62
CA ALA A 19 1.42 1.82 -1.19
C ALA A 19 2.71 2.04 -0.37
N ALA A 20 3.82 1.44 -0.79
CA ALA A 20 5.12 1.63 -0.14
C ALA A 20 5.57 3.08 -0.17
N LYS A 21 5.44 3.73 -1.32
CA LYS A 21 5.72 5.16 -1.47
C LYS A 21 4.82 6.01 -0.57
N LEU A 22 3.52 5.71 -0.54
CA LEU A 22 2.55 6.43 0.31
C LEU A 22 2.90 6.32 1.80
N LEU A 23 3.33 5.13 2.25
CA LEU A 23 3.70 4.87 3.64
C LEU A 23 5.13 5.30 4.00
N GLY A 24 5.93 5.76 3.03
CA GLY A 24 7.36 6.05 3.24
C GLY A 24 8.18 4.80 3.60
N ARG A 25 7.77 3.62 3.11
CA ARG A 25 8.42 2.33 3.38
C ARG A 25 8.88 1.67 2.08
N GLN A 26 9.65 0.59 2.20
CA GLN A 26 10.04 -0.22 1.04
C GLN A 26 8.94 -1.23 0.69
N ALA A 27 8.80 -1.57 -0.60
CA ALA A 27 7.84 -2.58 -1.04
C ALA A 27 8.08 -3.96 -0.39
N LYS A 28 9.34 -4.28 -0.04
CA LYS A 28 9.70 -5.48 0.72
C LYS A 28 9.08 -5.47 2.12
N THR A 29 9.11 -4.33 2.80
CA THR A 29 8.47 -4.16 4.12
C THR A 29 6.97 -4.46 4.06
N LEU A 30 6.28 -3.95 3.03
CA LEU A 30 4.85 -4.26 2.82
C LEU A 30 4.59 -5.74 2.50
N ALA A 31 5.49 -6.40 1.76
CA ALA A 31 5.35 -7.83 1.51
C ALA A 31 5.47 -8.63 2.81
N GLU A 32 6.41 -8.26 3.68
CA GLU A 32 6.59 -8.88 4.99
C GLU A 32 5.40 -8.62 5.93
N TRP A 33 4.91 -7.37 5.96
CA TRP A 33 3.72 -6.96 6.71
C TRP A 33 2.47 -7.74 6.28
N SER A 34 2.27 -7.92 4.97
CA SER A 34 1.18 -8.75 4.45
C SER A 34 1.27 -10.21 4.91
N SER A 35 2.46 -10.77 5.09
CA SER A 35 2.63 -12.14 5.62
C SER A 35 2.43 -12.21 7.13
N LYS A 36 2.78 -11.14 7.85
CA LYS A 36 2.64 -11.04 9.32
C LYS A 36 1.25 -10.57 9.78
N GLY A 37 0.39 -10.14 8.86
CA GLY A 37 -0.93 -9.57 9.20
C GLY A 37 -0.85 -8.17 9.80
N ILE A 38 0.20 -7.40 9.48
CA ILE A 38 0.45 -6.05 9.99
C ILE A 38 0.12 -5.03 8.90
N GLY A 39 -0.40 -3.86 9.27
CA GLY A 39 -0.61 -2.75 8.35
C GLY A 39 -1.90 -2.84 7.53
N PRO A 40 -1.98 -2.10 6.40
CA PRO A 40 -3.18 -2.06 5.57
C PRO A 40 -3.46 -3.44 4.95
N ARG A 41 -4.74 -3.79 4.88
CA ARG A 41 -5.32 -5.03 4.36
C ARG A 41 -4.87 -5.28 2.92
N PRO A 42 -4.23 -6.43 2.67
CA PRO A 42 -3.89 -6.85 1.32
C PRO A 42 -5.13 -7.37 0.59
N ILE A 43 -5.48 -6.73 -0.53
CA ILE A 43 -6.55 -7.15 -1.43
C ILE A 43 -5.93 -8.00 -2.54
N ARG A 44 -6.29 -9.28 -2.60
CA ARG A 44 -5.84 -10.17 -3.69
C ARG A 44 -6.80 -10.07 -4.87
N SER A 45 -6.28 -9.72 -6.04
CA SER A 45 -7.05 -9.66 -7.29
C SER A 45 -6.23 -10.27 -8.42
N GLY A 46 -6.72 -11.36 -9.02
CA GLY A 46 -6.07 -12.01 -10.16
C GLY A 46 -4.61 -12.43 -9.92
N GLY A 47 -4.27 -12.93 -8.74
CA GLY A 47 -2.90 -13.33 -8.39
C GLY A 47 -1.95 -12.19 -8.00
N ARG A 48 -2.40 -10.93 -8.03
CA ARG A 48 -1.63 -9.77 -7.56
C ARG A 48 -2.21 -9.22 -6.26
N VAL A 49 -1.34 -8.70 -5.41
CA VAL A 49 -1.70 -8.04 -4.15
C VAL A 49 -1.77 -6.54 -4.37
N PHE A 50 -2.91 -5.97 -4.03
CA PHE A 50 -3.20 -4.55 -4.00
C PHE A 50 -3.49 -4.11 -2.57
N TYR A 51 -3.49 -2.80 -2.34
CA TYR A 51 -3.85 -2.18 -1.08
C TYR A 51 -4.90 -1.11 -1.33
N ASP A 52 -5.79 -0.88 -0.37
CA ASP A 52 -6.73 0.24 -0.46
C ASP A 52 -6.03 1.58 -0.19
N TYR A 53 -6.29 2.59 -1.03
CA TYR A 53 -5.68 3.91 -0.87
C TYR A 53 -6.07 4.58 0.45
N ASN A 54 -7.36 4.56 0.82
CA ASN A 54 -7.85 5.22 2.04
C ASN A 54 -7.28 4.54 3.29
N GLU A 55 -7.21 3.21 3.27
CA GLU A 55 -6.67 2.47 4.40
C GLU A 55 -5.16 2.69 4.56
N CYS A 56 -4.40 2.69 3.45
CA CYS A 56 -2.99 3.09 3.48
C CYS A 56 -2.81 4.52 3.99
N LEU A 57 -3.68 5.46 3.58
CA LEU A 57 -3.63 6.85 4.02
C LEU A 57 -3.95 6.99 5.52
N SER A 58 -4.95 6.25 6.01
CA SER A 58 -5.30 6.18 7.43
C SER A 58 -4.13 5.64 8.26
N PHE A 59 -3.50 4.56 7.78
CA PHE A 59 -2.34 3.97 8.42
C PHE A 59 -1.13 4.93 8.43
N ALA A 60 -0.87 5.64 7.33
CA ALA A 60 0.19 6.64 7.25
C ALA A 60 -0.02 7.80 8.24
N ARG A 61 -1.27 8.15 8.52
CA ARG A 61 -1.65 9.23 9.44
C ARG A 61 -1.62 8.83 10.92
N GLY A 62 -1.26 7.59 11.25
CA GLY A 62 -1.17 7.13 12.64
C GLY A 62 -2.44 6.48 13.19
N GLY A 63 -3.36 6.03 12.32
CA GLY A 63 -4.48 5.20 12.74
C GLY A 63 -4.02 3.79 13.10
N ALA A 64 -3.62 3.61 14.37
CA ALA A 64 -3.51 2.33 15.06
C ALA A 64 -4.87 1.93 15.62
#